data_AF-A0A840ELE1-F1
#
_entry.id   AF-A0A840ELE1-F1
#
_cell.length_a   1.000
_cell.length_b   1.000
_cell.length_c   1.000
_cell.angle_alpha   90.00
_cell.angle_beta   90.00
_cell.angle_gamma   90.00
#
_symmetry.space_group_name_H-M   'P 1'
#
loop_
_entity.id
_entity.type
_entity.pdbx_description
1 polymer ?
#
loop_
_entity_poly.entity_id
_entity_poly.type
_entity_poly.pdbx_seq_one_letter_code
_entity_poly.pdbx_strand_id
1 'polypeptide(L)'
;MISFKKLYCGIGKSEINQHEICITGYPFKPSIAFPNKNIKASEIDAISIDFGTCKILTQNDIIFVSAENKERLKKFSLENNIKLIPHSWNWDWLLEPYLDTEFTTINTQKTTQKLLANGFSETKIQEIRTEIASQMYKYNSLLWEWCSLGLADVLSAMRAKYNDKKFTAFYKKAIEIEKQGTSH
;
A
#
# COMPACT_ATOMS: atom_id res chain seq x y z
N MET A 1 21.07 -12.23 9.73
CA MET A 1 20.51 -12.38 8.38
C MET A 1 18.99 -12.45 8.51
N ILE A 2 18.23 -11.50 7.93
CA ILE A 2 16.76 -11.56 7.94
C ILE A 2 16.36 -12.61 6.89
N SER A 3 15.61 -13.65 7.29
CA SER A 3 15.12 -14.68 6.36
C SER A 3 14.18 -14.08 5.32
N PHE A 4 14.22 -14.56 4.08
CA PHE A 4 13.30 -14.17 2.98
C PHE A 4 11.82 -14.21 3.40
N LYS A 5 11.42 -15.23 4.19
CA LYS A 5 10.06 -15.36 4.76
C LYS A 5 9.67 -14.25 5.74
N LYS A 6 10.64 -13.54 6.34
CA LYS A 6 10.35 -12.38 7.21
C LYS A 6 10.08 -11.12 6.38
N LEU A 7 10.71 -11.01 5.22
CA LEU A 7 10.70 -9.80 4.38
C LEU A 7 9.46 -9.71 3.49
N TYR A 8 9.04 -10.84 2.89
CA TYR A 8 7.81 -10.94 2.11
C TYR A 8 6.72 -11.64 2.91
N CYS A 9 5.65 -10.91 3.24
CA CYS A 9 4.59 -11.41 4.12
C CYS A 9 3.27 -11.73 3.43
N GLY A 10 3.17 -11.49 2.13
CA GLY A 10 1.91 -11.54 1.40
C GLY A 10 0.90 -10.49 1.89
N ILE A 11 -0.38 -10.69 1.55
CA ILE A 11 -1.49 -9.82 1.92
C ILE A 11 -2.69 -10.60 2.50
N GLY A 12 -2.48 -11.86 2.87
CA GLY A 12 -3.56 -12.76 3.29
C GLY A 12 -4.41 -13.26 2.12
N LYS A 13 -5.60 -13.79 2.43
CA LYS A 13 -6.61 -14.25 1.47
C LYS A 13 -7.89 -13.44 1.64
N SER A 14 -8.65 -13.33 0.55
CA SER A 14 -9.92 -12.62 0.52
C SER A 14 -10.99 -13.44 -0.18
N GLU A 15 -12.16 -13.51 0.45
CA GLU A 15 -13.39 -14.05 -0.14
C GLU A 15 -14.43 -12.93 -0.18
N ILE A 16 -15.04 -12.72 -1.35
CA ILE A 16 -15.95 -11.61 -1.60
C ILE A 16 -17.35 -12.20 -1.73
N ASN A 17 -18.18 -11.90 -0.74
CA ASN A 17 -19.58 -12.29 -0.69
C ASN A 17 -20.46 -11.10 -1.09
N GLN A 18 -21.79 -11.29 -1.09
CA GLN A 18 -22.72 -10.25 -1.56
C GLN A 18 -22.67 -8.95 -0.72
N HIS A 19 -22.47 -9.06 0.61
CA HIS A 19 -22.57 -7.92 1.54
C HIS A 19 -21.33 -7.72 2.42
N GLU A 20 -20.34 -8.60 2.31
CA GLU A 20 -19.12 -8.53 3.10
C GLU A 20 -17.93 -9.11 2.34
N ILE A 21 -16.74 -8.68 2.76
CA ILE A 21 -15.47 -9.20 2.29
C ILE A 21 -14.77 -9.86 3.49
N CYS A 22 -14.54 -11.15 3.40
CA CYS A 22 -13.87 -11.95 4.42
C CYS A 22 -12.36 -11.95 4.16
N ILE A 23 -11.59 -11.36 5.07
CA ILE A 23 -10.14 -11.34 5.04
C ILE A 23 -9.62 -12.38 6.04
N THR A 24 -8.65 -13.19 5.62
CA THR A 24 -8.00 -14.18 6.49
C THR A 24 -6.49 -14.19 6.33
N GLY A 25 -5.77 -14.47 7.41
CA GLY A 25 -4.31 -14.50 7.42
C GLY A 25 -3.65 -13.17 7.05
N TYR A 26 -4.30 -12.04 7.32
CA TYR A 26 -3.75 -10.72 7.04
C TYR A 26 -2.48 -10.48 7.87
N PRO A 27 -1.35 -10.04 7.30
CA PRO A 27 -0.06 -10.08 7.98
C PRO A 27 0.30 -8.83 8.78
N PHE A 28 -0.51 -7.78 8.71
CA PHE A 28 -0.21 -6.47 9.29
C PHE A 28 -0.97 -6.23 10.58
N LYS A 29 -0.35 -6.57 11.72
CA LYS A 29 -0.92 -6.46 13.08
C LYS A 29 -1.62 -5.13 13.41
N PRO A 30 -1.14 -3.95 12.97
CA PRO A 30 -1.82 -2.68 13.22
C PRO A 30 -3.13 -2.47 12.45
N SER A 31 -3.39 -3.27 11.40
CA SER A 31 -4.57 -3.15 10.57
C SER A 31 -5.82 -3.67 11.28
N ILE A 32 -6.97 -3.09 10.95
CA ILE A 32 -8.29 -3.58 11.39
C ILE A 32 -8.62 -4.97 10.83
N ALA A 33 -7.92 -5.40 9.78
CA ALA A 33 -8.12 -6.71 9.16
C ALA A 33 -7.29 -7.83 9.82
N PHE A 34 -6.48 -7.52 10.83
CA PHE A 34 -5.56 -8.51 11.41
C PHE A 34 -6.21 -9.45 12.44
N PRO A 35 -5.88 -10.76 12.42
CA PRO A 35 -5.42 -11.51 11.26
C PRO A 35 -6.60 -11.90 10.36
N ASN A 36 -7.82 -11.85 10.89
CA ASN A 36 -9.05 -12.20 10.19
C ASN A 36 -10.12 -11.16 10.51
N LYS A 37 -10.88 -10.74 9.50
CA LYS A 37 -11.95 -9.75 9.65
C LYS A 37 -12.95 -9.92 8.51
N ASN A 38 -14.23 -9.87 8.85
CA ASN A 38 -15.28 -9.64 7.88
C ASN A 38 -15.54 -8.13 7.83
N ILE A 39 -15.40 -7.54 6.65
CA ILE A 39 -15.63 -6.12 6.40
C ILE A 39 -16.97 -6.02 5.69
N LYS A 40 -17.97 -5.44 6.36
CA LYS A 40 -19.27 -5.20 5.76
C LYS A 40 -19.17 -4.13 4.68
N ALA A 41 -20.03 -4.21 3.67
CA ALA A 41 -20.12 -3.17 2.64
C ALA A 41 -20.31 -1.76 3.25
N SER A 42 -21.06 -1.64 4.34
CA SER A 42 -21.29 -0.38 5.06
C SER A 42 -20.06 0.19 5.80
N GLU A 43 -18.99 -0.60 5.96
CA GLU A 43 -17.73 -0.16 6.57
C GLU A 43 -16.74 0.38 5.51
N ILE A 44 -17.07 0.28 4.22
CA ILE A 44 -16.17 0.59 3.10
C ILE A 44 -16.52 1.96 2.52
N ASP A 45 -15.56 2.88 2.55
CA ASP A 45 -15.73 4.22 1.99
C ASP A 45 -15.50 4.24 0.48
N ALA A 46 -14.53 3.47 0.00
CA ALA A 46 -14.14 3.41 -1.41
C ALA A 46 -13.32 2.14 -1.72
N ILE A 47 -13.19 1.81 -3.00
CA ILE A 47 -12.31 0.74 -3.47
C ILE A 47 -11.46 1.25 -4.66
N SER A 48 -10.18 0.91 -4.68
CA SER A 48 -9.30 1.07 -5.86
C SER A 48 -8.92 -0.30 -6.41
N ILE A 49 -9.07 -0.48 -7.73
CA ILE A 49 -8.87 -1.75 -8.46
C ILE A 49 -8.11 -1.58 -9.79
N ASP A 50 -7.68 -0.36 -10.08
CA ASP A 50 -7.19 0.06 -11.39
C ASP A 50 -5.72 -0.30 -11.63
N PHE A 51 -4.91 -0.42 -10.59
CA PHE A 51 -3.49 -0.78 -10.70
C PHE A 51 -3.01 -1.70 -9.57
N GLY A 52 -2.24 -2.74 -9.93
CA GLY A 52 -1.59 -3.63 -8.97
C GLY A 52 -2.53 -4.27 -7.94
N THR A 53 -2.10 -4.28 -6.67
CA THR A 53 -2.88 -4.80 -5.54
C THR A 53 -4.10 -3.93 -5.28
N CYS A 54 -5.29 -4.54 -5.25
CA CYS A 54 -6.54 -3.83 -4.97
C CYS A 54 -6.59 -3.35 -3.52
N LYS A 55 -7.26 -2.22 -3.29
CA LYS A 55 -7.34 -1.55 -1.98
C LYS A 55 -8.79 -1.30 -1.60
N ILE A 56 -9.17 -1.73 -0.41
CA ILE A 56 -10.43 -1.36 0.26
C ILE A 56 -10.09 -0.23 1.24
N LEU A 57 -10.69 0.93 1.04
CA LEU A 57 -10.50 2.08 1.91
C LEU A 57 -11.64 2.13 2.92
N THR A 58 -11.25 2.26 4.18
CA THR A 58 -12.15 2.50 5.30
C THR A 58 -11.72 3.78 6.02
N GLN A 59 -12.53 4.23 6.98
CA GLN A 59 -12.28 5.48 7.69
C GLN A 59 -10.84 5.57 8.21
N ASN A 60 -10.35 4.49 8.82
CA ASN A 60 -9.07 4.48 9.54
C ASN A 60 -8.01 3.55 8.95
N ASP A 61 -8.28 2.87 7.84
CA ASP A 61 -7.36 1.86 7.31
C ASP A 61 -7.49 1.67 5.78
N ILE A 62 -6.49 1.00 5.20
CA ILE A 62 -6.49 0.49 3.83
C ILE A 62 -6.17 -1.00 3.87
N ILE A 63 -7.09 -1.81 3.36
CA ILE A 63 -6.98 -3.27 3.35
C ILE A 63 -6.66 -3.73 1.93
N PHE A 64 -5.64 -4.59 1.79
CA PHE A 64 -5.23 -5.13 0.51
C PHE A 64 -6.04 -6.36 0.12
N VAL A 65 -6.35 -6.46 -1.17
CA VAL A 65 -6.98 -7.62 -1.79
C VAL A 65 -6.20 -7.98 -3.06
N SER A 66 -6.01 -9.27 -3.31
CA SER A 66 -5.33 -9.76 -4.51
C SER A 66 -5.99 -9.24 -5.79
N ALA A 67 -5.18 -8.87 -6.79
CA ALA A 67 -5.65 -8.45 -8.11
C ALA A 67 -6.50 -9.52 -8.82
N GLU A 68 -6.35 -10.79 -8.47
CA GLU A 68 -7.19 -11.91 -8.95
C GLU A 68 -8.69 -11.69 -8.64
N ASN A 69 -8.99 -10.92 -7.59
CA ASN A 69 -10.35 -10.60 -7.18
C ASN A 69 -10.88 -9.30 -7.81
N LYS A 70 -10.15 -8.66 -8.73
CA LYS A 70 -10.52 -7.37 -9.34
C LYS A 70 -11.95 -7.33 -9.87
N GLU A 71 -12.34 -8.28 -10.71
CA GLU A 71 -13.69 -8.30 -11.30
C GLU A 71 -14.78 -8.56 -10.25
N ARG A 72 -14.47 -9.36 -9.22
CA ARG A 72 -15.37 -9.59 -8.09
C ARG A 72 -15.56 -8.32 -7.24
N LEU A 73 -14.47 -7.59 -6.96
CA LEU A 73 -14.53 -6.30 -6.26
C LEU A 73 -15.30 -5.25 -7.05
N LYS A 74 -15.11 -5.22 -8.38
CA LYS A 74 -15.87 -4.32 -9.26
C LYS A 74 -17.36 -4.57 -9.18
N LYS A 75 -17.78 -5.84 -9.24
CA LYS A 75 -19.18 -6.23 -9.08
C LYS A 75 -19.71 -5.90 -7.68
N PHE A 76 -18.97 -6.25 -6.63
CA PHE A 76 -19.32 -5.95 -5.24
C PHE A 76 -19.53 -4.45 -5.00
N SER A 77 -18.65 -3.62 -5.56
CA SER A 77 -18.75 -2.15 -5.51
C SER A 77 -20.05 -1.66 -6.14
N LEU A 78 -20.40 -2.16 -7.33
CA LEU A 78 -21.63 -1.80 -8.01
C LEU A 78 -22.88 -2.22 -7.20
N GLU A 79 -22.90 -3.45 -6.71
CA GLU A 79 -24.06 -4.01 -5.98
C GLU A 79 -24.32 -3.32 -4.64
N ASN A 80 -23.27 -2.78 -4.01
CA ASN A 80 -23.37 -2.14 -2.70
C ASN A 80 -23.24 -0.60 -2.76
N ASN A 81 -23.24 0.00 -3.95
CA ASN A 81 -23.09 1.45 -4.16
C ASN A 81 -21.81 2.06 -3.54
N ILE A 82 -20.71 1.31 -3.57
CA ILE A 82 -19.40 1.77 -3.08
C ILE A 82 -18.64 2.43 -4.23
N LYS A 83 -18.10 3.63 -4.02
CA LYS A 83 -17.36 4.34 -5.06
C LYS A 83 -16.05 3.63 -5.43
N LEU A 84 -15.78 3.55 -6.74
CA LEU A 84 -14.45 3.22 -7.23
C LEU A 84 -13.62 4.50 -7.35
N ILE A 85 -12.40 4.45 -6.83
CA ILE A 85 -11.45 5.57 -6.88
C ILE A 85 -10.17 5.17 -7.62
N PRO A 86 -9.45 6.13 -8.20
CA PRO A 86 -8.14 5.87 -8.80
C PRO A 86 -7.10 5.39 -7.78
N HIS A 87 -6.09 4.68 -8.25
CA HIS A 87 -4.92 4.31 -7.47
C HIS A 87 -4.16 5.54 -6.98
N SER A 88 -3.82 5.56 -5.69
CA SER A 88 -2.87 6.54 -5.14
C SER A 88 -1.45 6.13 -5.51
N TRP A 89 -0.75 7.05 -6.16
CA TRP A 89 0.62 6.85 -6.63
C TRP A 89 1.68 7.37 -5.65
N ASN A 90 1.27 7.80 -4.45
CA ASN A 90 2.19 8.44 -3.50
C ASN A 90 3.35 7.53 -3.13
N TRP A 91 3.05 6.28 -2.73
CA TRP A 91 4.10 5.32 -2.42
C TRP A 91 4.89 4.91 -3.66
N ASP A 92 4.24 4.71 -4.81
CA ASP A 92 4.91 4.42 -6.08
C ASP A 92 5.98 5.48 -6.43
N TRP A 93 5.66 6.77 -6.31
CA TRP A 93 6.62 7.85 -6.57
C TRP A 93 7.66 8.03 -5.47
N LEU A 94 7.30 7.78 -4.20
CA LEU A 94 8.27 7.82 -3.10
C LEU A 94 9.32 6.71 -3.25
N LEU A 95 8.92 5.55 -3.77
CA LEU A 95 9.73 4.34 -3.88
C LEU A 95 10.48 4.19 -5.20
N GLU A 96 10.17 5.02 -6.22
CA GLU A 96 10.87 5.03 -7.52
C GLU A 96 12.40 4.89 -7.42
N PRO A 97 13.13 5.60 -6.51
CA PRO A 97 14.58 5.49 -6.43
C PRO A 97 15.13 4.12 -5.99
N TYR A 98 14.27 3.19 -5.56
CA TYR A 98 14.67 1.87 -5.06
C TYR A 98 14.32 0.72 -6.01
N LEU A 99 13.74 1.02 -7.18
CA LEU A 99 13.56 0.02 -8.24
C LEU A 99 14.90 -0.27 -8.90
N ASP A 100 15.05 -1.45 -9.48
CA ASP A 100 16.26 -1.86 -10.21
C ASP A 100 16.22 -1.32 -11.66
N THR A 101 15.69 -0.11 -11.83
CA THR A 101 15.62 0.63 -13.10
C THR A 101 16.46 1.89 -13.00
N GLU A 102 17.31 2.13 -14.01
CA GLU A 102 18.07 3.37 -14.09
C GLU A 102 17.13 4.52 -14.44
N PHE A 103 16.81 5.36 -13.46
CA PHE A 103 16.03 6.57 -13.68
C PHE A 103 16.92 7.75 -14.05
N THR A 104 16.52 8.47 -15.08
CA THR A 104 17.15 9.75 -15.42
C THR A 104 16.77 10.82 -14.39
N THR A 105 17.57 11.87 -14.29
CA THR A 105 17.25 13.06 -13.47
C THR A 105 15.89 13.67 -13.83
N ILE A 106 15.47 13.55 -15.09
CA ILE A 106 14.16 14.01 -15.59
C ILE A 106 13.02 13.18 -14.99
N ASN A 107 13.19 11.86 -14.85
CA ASN A 107 12.19 10.99 -14.21
C ASN A 107 11.99 11.39 -12.74
N THR A 108 13.09 11.54 -11.99
CA THR A 108 13.07 11.94 -10.59
C THR A 108 12.44 13.32 -10.37
N GLN A 109 12.68 14.27 -11.27
CA GLN A 109 12.04 15.59 -11.22
C GLN A 109 10.52 15.49 -11.43
N LYS A 110 10.08 14.68 -12.40
CA LYS A 110 8.65 14.48 -12.66
C LYS A 110 7.93 13.85 -11.47
N THR A 111 8.47 12.79 -10.87
CA THR A 111 7.84 12.16 -9.69
C THR A 111 7.84 13.07 -8.49
N THR A 112 8.91 13.84 -8.28
CA THR A 112 8.96 14.86 -7.23
C THR A 112 7.89 15.93 -7.43
N GLN A 113 7.71 16.46 -8.65
CA GLN A 113 6.66 17.43 -8.94
C GLN A 113 5.25 16.90 -8.65
N LYS A 114 4.99 15.62 -8.95
CA LYS A 114 3.69 14.99 -8.65
C LYS A 114 3.46 14.84 -7.14
N LEU A 115 4.50 14.50 -6.38
CA LEU A 115 4.42 14.48 -4.91
C LEU A 115 4.20 15.89 -4.35
N LEU A 116 4.87 16.93 -4.88
CA LEU A 116 4.63 18.31 -4.49
C LEU A 116 3.18 18.73 -4.77
N ALA A 117 2.61 18.34 -5.91
CA ALA A 117 1.21 18.59 -6.26
C ALA A 117 0.23 17.89 -5.30
N ASN A 118 0.61 16.77 -4.69
CA ASN A 118 -0.15 16.09 -3.65
C ASN A 118 0.11 16.67 -2.23
N GLY A 119 0.77 17.83 -2.14
CA GLY A 119 0.98 18.57 -0.90
C GLY A 119 2.16 18.09 -0.05
N PHE A 120 3.05 17.27 -0.60
CA PHE A 120 4.32 16.95 0.06
C PHE A 120 5.27 18.14 -0.07
N SER A 121 6.15 18.32 0.92
CA SER A 121 7.32 19.20 0.78
C SER A 121 8.54 18.38 0.37
N GLU A 122 9.52 19.02 -0.28
CA GLU A 122 10.78 18.34 -0.64
C GLU A 122 11.48 17.74 0.58
N THR A 123 11.52 18.49 1.69
CA THR A 123 12.06 18.00 2.97
C THR A 123 11.35 16.74 3.42
N LYS A 124 10.01 16.71 3.37
CA LYS A 124 9.22 15.54 3.77
C LYS A 124 9.51 14.33 2.89
N ILE A 125 9.62 14.53 1.57
CA ILE A 125 9.99 13.49 0.61
C ILE A 125 11.35 12.90 0.97
N GLN A 126 12.35 13.74 1.22
CA GLN A 126 13.70 13.29 1.56
C GLN A 126 13.75 12.57 2.92
N GLU A 127 13.02 13.04 3.93
CA GLU A 127 12.91 12.37 5.23
C GLU A 127 12.31 10.96 5.09
N ILE A 128 11.21 10.82 4.33
CA ILE A 128 10.56 9.53 4.11
C ILE A 128 11.52 8.58 3.38
N ARG A 129 12.13 9.03 2.28
CA ARG A 129 13.09 8.26 1.50
C ARG A 129 14.27 7.83 2.37
N THR A 130 14.83 8.72 3.16
CA THR A 130 15.93 8.40 4.09
C THR A 130 15.54 7.32 5.10
N GLU A 131 14.33 7.39 5.67
CA GLU A 131 13.86 6.42 6.68
C GLU A 131 13.79 4.98 6.12
N ILE A 132 13.29 4.84 4.88
CA ILE A 132 12.96 3.54 4.27
C ILE A 132 14.10 2.98 3.41
N ALA A 133 15.03 3.82 2.93
CA ALA A 133 16.03 3.48 1.92
C ALA A 133 16.74 2.14 2.17
N SER A 134 17.36 1.98 3.34
CA SER A 134 18.13 0.77 3.67
C SER A 134 17.31 -0.52 3.63
N GLN A 135 15.99 -0.46 3.84
CA GLN A 135 15.13 -1.63 3.73
C GLN A 135 14.55 -1.81 2.35
N MET A 136 14.23 -0.72 1.64
CA MET A 136 13.74 -0.84 0.27
C MET A 136 14.80 -1.41 -0.66
N TYR A 137 16.08 -1.03 -0.52
CA TYR A 137 17.17 -1.68 -1.27
C TYR A 137 17.29 -3.18 -0.95
N LYS A 138 17.19 -3.57 0.34
CA LYS A 138 17.21 -4.99 0.73
C LYS A 138 16.00 -5.75 0.19
N TYR A 139 14.84 -5.13 0.21
CA TYR A 139 13.60 -5.68 -0.31
C TYR A 139 13.67 -5.89 -1.81
N ASN A 140 14.10 -4.87 -2.56
CA ASN A 140 14.15 -4.97 -4.01
C ASN A 140 15.27 -5.89 -4.50
N SER A 141 16.40 -5.97 -3.80
CA SER A 141 17.48 -6.92 -4.16
C SER A 141 17.06 -8.40 -4.16
N LEU A 142 15.89 -8.72 -3.60
CA LEU A 142 15.31 -10.06 -3.57
C LEU A 142 14.15 -10.25 -4.57
N LEU A 143 13.49 -9.17 -5.00
CA LEU A 143 12.37 -9.22 -5.95
C LEU A 143 12.81 -8.91 -7.38
N TRP A 144 13.84 -8.09 -7.53
CA TRP A 144 14.25 -7.46 -8.78
C TRP A 144 13.06 -6.78 -9.47
N GLU A 145 12.27 -6.01 -8.72
CA GLU A 145 11.13 -5.30 -9.27
C GLU A 145 11.60 -4.08 -10.06
N TRP A 146 11.06 -3.95 -11.27
CA TRP A 146 11.44 -2.94 -12.27
C TRP A 146 10.30 -1.97 -12.57
N CYS A 147 9.05 -2.37 -12.31
CA CYS A 147 7.87 -1.65 -12.76
C CYS A 147 7.30 -0.73 -11.67
N SER A 148 6.97 -1.26 -10.49
CA SER A 148 6.49 -0.42 -9.38
C SER A 148 6.58 -1.13 -8.03
N LEU A 149 6.87 -0.36 -6.99
CA LEU A 149 6.74 -0.73 -5.58
C LEU A 149 5.73 0.22 -4.93
N GLY A 150 4.77 -0.30 -4.20
CA GLY A 150 3.69 0.48 -3.59
C GLY A 150 3.61 0.36 -2.07
N LEU A 151 2.46 0.76 -1.52
CA LEU A 151 2.20 0.74 -0.07
C LEU A 151 2.40 -0.65 0.56
N ALA A 152 1.93 -1.71 -0.09
CA ALA A 152 2.07 -3.07 0.45
C ALA A 152 3.55 -3.49 0.59
N ASP A 153 4.39 -3.08 -0.35
CA ASP A 153 5.82 -3.41 -0.40
C ASP A 153 6.58 -2.73 0.74
N VAL A 154 6.37 -1.41 0.91
CA VAL A 154 7.03 -0.69 2.02
C VAL A 154 6.56 -1.18 3.38
N LEU A 155 5.28 -1.54 3.53
CA LEU A 155 4.78 -2.13 4.76
C LEU A 155 5.43 -3.49 5.03
N SER A 156 5.57 -4.35 4.01
CA SER A 156 6.25 -5.64 4.14
C SER A 156 7.72 -5.47 4.53
N ALA A 157 8.45 -4.59 3.85
CA ALA A 157 9.86 -4.30 4.10
C ALA A 157 10.08 -3.75 5.53
N MET A 158 9.27 -2.77 5.94
CA MET A 158 9.44 -2.09 7.23
C MET A 158 8.97 -2.94 8.41
N ARG A 159 8.00 -3.85 8.20
CA ARG A 159 7.60 -4.86 9.20
C ARG A 159 8.78 -5.75 9.59
N ALA A 160 9.64 -6.10 8.65
CA ALA A 160 10.81 -6.93 8.92
C ALA A 160 11.92 -6.18 9.69
N LYS A 161 11.95 -4.84 9.61
CA LYS A 161 12.89 -3.96 10.30
C LYS A 161 12.46 -3.66 11.73
N TYR A 162 11.21 -3.26 11.89
CA TYR A 162 10.69 -2.65 13.11
C TYR A 162 10.13 -3.68 14.07
N ASN A 163 10.22 -3.37 15.37
CA ASN A 163 9.42 -4.07 16.38
C ASN A 163 7.96 -3.60 16.33
N ASP A 164 7.05 -4.29 17.03
CA ASP A 164 5.61 -4.03 17.01
C ASP A 164 5.24 -2.55 17.23
N LYS A 165 5.87 -1.89 18.22
CA LYS A 165 5.59 -0.48 18.54
C LYS A 165 5.98 0.45 17.39
N LYS A 166 7.21 0.30 16.87
CA LYS A 166 7.69 1.12 15.75
C LYS A 166 6.92 0.83 14.46
N PHE A 167 6.57 -0.43 14.21
CA PHE A 167 5.79 -0.82 13.04
C PHE A 167 4.36 -0.27 13.10
N THR A 168 3.74 -0.26 14.28
CA THR A 168 2.40 0.35 14.46
C THR A 168 2.40 1.84 14.13
N ALA A 169 3.42 2.58 14.59
CA ALA A 169 3.57 3.99 14.27
C ALA A 169 3.83 4.22 12.77
N PHE A 170 4.71 3.40 12.17
CA PHE A 170 5.00 3.46 10.74
C PHE A 170 3.78 3.12 9.87
N TYR A 171 3.01 2.11 10.26
CA TYR A 171 1.80 1.70 9.53
C TYR A 171 0.81 2.86 9.43
N LYS A 172 0.49 3.52 10.55
CA LYS A 172 -0.40 4.70 10.56
C LYS A 172 0.12 5.81 9.66
N LYS A 173 1.40 6.17 9.80
CA LYS A 173 2.07 7.16 8.94
C LYS A 173 1.98 6.76 7.46
N ALA A 174 2.11 5.48 7.13
CA ALA A 174 2.07 5.01 5.76
C ALA A 174 0.67 5.06 5.14
N ILE A 175 -0.37 4.77 5.93
CA ILE A 175 -1.76 4.98 5.51
C ILE A 175 -2.06 6.47 5.30
N GLU A 176 -1.58 7.35 6.19
CA GLU A 176 -1.75 8.80 6.03
C GLU A 176 -1.07 9.33 4.76
N ILE A 177 0.16 8.89 4.48
CA ILE A 177 0.88 9.21 3.23
C ILE A 177 0.10 8.74 2.01
N GLU A 178 -0.45 7.52 2.04
CA GLU A 178 -1.23 6.98 0.93
C GLU A 178 -2.49 7.81 0.64
N LYS A 179 -3.16 8.30 1.69
CA LYS A 179 -4.38 9.13 1.60
C LYS A 179 -4.10 10.62 1.35
N GLN A 180 -2.84 11.03 1.29
CA GLN A 180 -2.49 12.45 1.13
C GLN A 180 -2.77 12.93 -0.30
N GLY A 181 -3.44 14.07 -0.44
CA GLY A 181 -3.80 14.63 -1.76
C GLY A 181 -4.95 13.90 -2.46
N THR A 182 -5.43 12.77 -1.91
CA THR A 182 -6.65 12.11 -2.37
C THR A 182 -7.85 12.68 -1.63
N SER A 183 -8.36 13.83 -2.08
CA SER A 183 -9.68 14.31 -1.64
C SER A 183 -10.75 13.43 -2.32
N HIS A 184 -11.49 12.64 -1.54
CA HIS A 184 -12.56 11.76 -2.01
C HIS A 184 -13.84 11.98 -1.25
#